data_AF-A0A165ED99-F1
#
_entry.id   AF-A0A165ED99-F1
#
_cell.length_a   1.000
_cell.length_b   1.000
_cell.length_c   1.000
_cell.angle_alpha   90.00
_cell.angle_beta   90.00
_cell.angle_gamma   90.00
#
_symmetry.space_group_name_H-M   'P 1'
#
loop_
_entity.id
_entity.type
_entity.pdbx_description
1 polymer ?
#
loop_
_entity_poly.entity_id
_entity_poly.type
_entity_poly.pdbx_seq_one_letter_code
_entity_poly.pdbx_strand_id
1 'polypeptide(L)'
;MTALTIPDDFVVDLHDLAAIILDCHARTEDRFTDTQLVEVNNGNRPLETLPDHILPPEWHILFENQRRVAYILRKNPQLSTPVTLNNFAHPEQCVLPGSPRGKQRRELLETAYWRCKDFDAGYLLTYVAQRVFERLPPTARLRARTATGYEMTCAPDEVLIAEVEVLPHTACVMAVYEPRPELGLASIGMEQHLSGFDGPIPWVYLAIGVPQSTYLTRDTRVFLDLALPQIGGRGSGHEPFALERGFDYHNRVLHKFADEYGEVVLSSKLRLSLAPPAYRTRGDMLIDMVVERLAKIAAGQDNFCRYCGKDGINTQCSVCKEAYFCADCRVPGWKYHKVWCVPVAK
;
A
#
# COMPACT_ATOMS: atom_id res chain seq x y z
N MET A 1 7.32 -14.75 -29.79
CA MET A 1 7.82 -14.91 -28.41
C MET A 1 6.79 -15.76 -27.67
N THR A 2 7.17 -16.91 -27.12
CA THR A 2 6.28 -17.75 -26.31
C THR A 2 5.92 -17.01 -25.04
N ALA A 3 4.64 -16.95 -24.69
CA ALA A 3 4.21 -16.38 -23.41
C ALA A 3 4.81 -17.21 -22.27
N LEU A 4 5.43 -16.56 -21.28
CA LEU A 4 5.93 -17.23 -20.08
C LEU A 4 4.73 -17.76 -19.28
N THR A 5 4.81 -19.00 -18.84
CA THR A 5 3.77 -19.65 -18.03
C THR A 5 4.27 -19.85 -16.60
N ILE A 6 3.38 -19.68 -15.62
CA ILE A 6 3.68 -19.98 -14.22
C ILE A 6 3.72 -21.51 -14.04
N PRO A 7 4.78 -22.09 -13.45
CA PRO A 7 4.86 -23.52 -13.19
C PRO A 7 3.74 -24.03 -12.26
N ASP A 8 3.30 -25.27 -12.48
CA ASP A 8 2.21 -25.89 -11.72
C ASP A 8 2.48 -25.98 -10.21
N ASP A 9 3.73 -26.16 -9.80
CA ASP A 9 4.16 -26.29 -8.40
C ASP A 9 4.71 -24.98 -7.81
N PHE A 10 4.49 -23.86 -8.49
CA PHE A 10 5.01 -22.56 -8.07
C PHE A 10 4.49 -22.16 -6.68
N VAL A 11 5.42 -21.73 -5.82
CA VAL A 11 5.10 -21.22 -4.49
C VAL A 11 5.15 -19.70 -4.52
N VAL A 12 3.98 -19.08 -4.43
CA VAL A 12 3.85 -17.63 -4.38
C VAL A 12 4.01 -17.18 -2.93
N ASP A 13 5.07 -16.43 -2.65
CA ASP A 13 5.23 -15.78 -1.37
C ASP A 13 4.34 -14.53 -1.27
N LEU A 14 3.42 -14.50 -0.32
CA LEU A 14 2.44 -13.42 -0.22
C LEU A 14 3.05 -12.07 0.17
N HIS A 15 4.18 -12.08 0.86
CA HIS A 15 4.91 -10.84 1.17
C HIS A 15 5.49 -10.23 -0.10
N ASP A 16 6.19 -11.05 -0.89
CA ASP A 16 6.75 -10.65 -2.16
C ASP A 16 5.64 -10.18 -3.13
N LEU A 17 4.52 -10.92 -3.19
CA LEU A 17 3.37 -10.57 -4.02
C LEU A 17 2.76 -9.23 -3.61
N ALA A 18 2.57 -8.98 -2.31
CA ALA A 18 2.03 -7.71 -1.82
C ALA A 18 2.91 -6.53 -2.26
N ALA A 19 4.22 -6.66 -2.13
CA ALA A 19 5.17 -5.64 -2.59
C ALA A 19 5.07 -5.41 -4.12
N ILE A 20 4.94 -6.49 -4.91
CA ILE A 20 4.76 -6.42 -6.37
C ILE A 20 3.46 -5.73 -6.75
N ILE A 21 2.34 -6.09 -6.12
CA ILE A 21 1.02 -5.48 -6.39
C ILE A 21 1.08 -3.98 -6.13
N LEU A 22 1.66 -3.56 -4.99
CA LEU A 22 1.78 -2.15 -4.64
C LEU A 22 2.71 -1.38 -5.59
N ASP A 23 3.82 -1.98 -6.03
CA ASP A 23 4.70 -1.37 -7.04
C ASP A 23 3.99 -1.17 -8.38
N CYS A 24 3.27 -2.20 -8.87
CA CYS A 24 2.48 -2.10 -10.09
C CYS A 24 1.38 -1.03 -9.94
N HIS A 25 0.64 -1.04 -8.84
CA HIS A 25 -0.39 -0.05 -8.53
C HIS A 25 0.16 1.37 -8.53
N ALA A 26 1.26 1.62 -7.82
CA ALA A 26 1.88 2.93 -7.75
C ALA A 26 2.28 3.52 -9.11
N ARG A 27 2.68 2.64 -10.07
CA ARG A 27 3.03 3.01 -11.45
C ARG A 27 1.81 3.31 -12.33
N THR A 28 0.65 2.76 -11.99
CA THR A 28 -0.60 2.89 -12.77
C THR A 28 -1.62 3.87 -12.17
N GLU A 29 -1.42 4.28 -10.91
CA GLU A 29 -2.25 5.26 -10.23
C GLU A 29 -2.10 6.63 -10.89
N ASP A 30 -3.13 7.03 -11.62
CA ASP A 30 -3.17 8.18 -12.50
C ASP A 30 -3.34 9.50 -11.76
N ARG A 31 -4.19 9.54 -10.72
CA ARG A 31 -4.56 10.76 -9.96
C ARG A 31 -3.37 11.57 -9.47
N PHE A 32 -2.28 10.90 -9.12
CA PHE A 32 -1.08 11.51 -8.52
C PHE A 32 0.20 11.32 -9.35
N THR A 33 0.08 10.99 -10.65
CA THR A 33 1.23 10.60 -11.50
C THR A 33 2.28 11.69 -11.64
N ASP A 34 1.84 12.94 -11.73
CA ASP A 34 2.65 14.14 -11.98
C ASP A 34 2.64 15.10 -10.80
N THR A 35 2.29 14.61 -9.61
CA THR A 35 2.14 15.43 -8.40
C THR A 35 3.30 15.24 -7.43
N GLN A 36 3.89 16.33 -6.96
CA GLN A 36 4.97 16.33 -5.98
C GLN A 36 4.52 16.95 -4.66
N LEU A 37 4.91 16.33 -3.55
CA LEU A 37 4.65 16.81 -2.19
C LEU A 37 5.42 18.09 -1.90
N VAL A 38 4.68 19.15 -1.58
CA VAL A 38 5.25 20.44 -1.14
C VAL A 38 5.07 20.66 0.35
N GLU A 39 4.03 20.11 0.99
CA GLU A 39 3.84 20.29 2.42
C GLU A 39 3.11 19.12 3.08
N VAL A 40 3.57 18.75 4.28
CA VAL A 40 2.80 17.92 5.22
C VAL A 40 2.39 18.79 6.39
N ASN A 41 1.09 18.91 6.64
CA ASN A 41 0.54 19.71 7.73
C ASN A 41 -0.31 18.82 8.66
N ASN A 42 0.00 18.82 9.96
CA ASN A 42 -0.71 18.00 10.96
C ASN A 42 -1.81 18.78 11.70
N GLY A 43 -2.20 19.95 11.18
CA GLY A 43 -3.23 20.81 11.72
C GLY A 43 -2.84 21.57 12.99
N ASN A 44 -1.56 21.59 13.36
CA ASN A 44 -1.05 22.32 14.51
C ASN A 44 -0.47 23.71 14.16
N ARG A 45 -0.46 24.06 12.87
CA ARG A 45 0.03 25.34 12.34
C ARG A 45 -0.68 25.65 11.02
N PRO A 46 -0.76 26.94 10.63
CA PRO A 46 -1.16 27.33 9.28
C PRO A 46 -0.29 26.67 8.21
N LEU A 47 -0.83 26.53 7.01
CA LEU A 47 -0.11 26.15 5.82
C LEU A 47 0.98 27.18 5.50
N GLU A 48 2.15 26.68 5.10
CA GLU A 48 3.29 27.52 4.67
C GLU A 48 3.30 27.73 3.15
N THR A 49 2.75 26.78 2.39
CA THR A 49 2.79 26.77 0.93
C THR A 49 1.59 27.43 0.26
N LEU A 50 0.42 27.42 0.92
CA LEU A 50 -0.84 27.99 0.42
C LEU A 50 -1.62 28.64 1.56
N PRO A 51 -2.61 29.52 1.30
CA PRO A 51 -3.46 30.08 2.35
C PRO A 51 -4.38 29.04 3.01
N ASP A 52 -4.59 29.09 4.33
CA ASP A 52 -5.41 28.09 5.05
C ASP A 52 -6.84 27.90 4.54
N HIS A 53 -7.46 28.95 3.98
CA HIS A 53 -8.84 28.90 3.49
C HIS A 53 -9.04 27.99 2.28
N ILE A 54 -7.95 27.47 1.69
CA ILE A 54 -8.08 26.46 0.64
C ILE A 54 -8.56 25.13 1.19
N LEU A 55 -8.32 24.82 2.47
CA LEU A 55 -8.65 23.53 3.03
C LEU A 55 -10.18 23.38 3.17
N PRO A 56 -10.71 22.16 3.03
CA PRO A 56 -12.15 21.95 3.08
C PRO A 56 -12.71 22.34 4.45
N PRO A 57 -13.97 22.81 4.57
CA PRO A 57 -14.57 23.20 5.86
C PRO A 57 -14.43 22.14 6.96
N GLU A 58 -14.52 20.86 6.59
CA GLU A 58 -14.36 19.67 7.43
C GLU A 58 -12.98 19.64 8.10
N TRP A 59 -11.94 20.19 7.46
CA TRP A 59 -10.63 20.34 8.06
C TRP A 59 -10.68 21.11 9.37
N HIS A 60 -11.56 22.12 9.46
CA HIS A 60 -11.66 23.02 10.61
C HIS A 60 -12.56 22.47 11.73
N ILE A 61 -13.27 21.36 11.50
CA ILE A 61 -14.09 20.69 12.50
C ILE A 61 -13.18 19.77 13.33
N LEU A 62 -13.08 20.01 14.63
CA LEU A 62 -12.27 19.18 15.54
C LEU A 62 -13.16 18.15 16.24
N PHE A 63 -13.02 16.88 15.87
CA PHE A 63 -13.58 15.77 16.63
C PHE A 63 -12.64 15.40 17.78
N GLU A 64 -13.22 15.02 18.93
CA GLU A 64 -12.44 14.62 20.11
C GLU A 64 -11.53 13.44 19.77
N ASN A 65 -10.24 13.53 20.11
CA ASN A 65 -9.21 12.50 19.89
C ASN A 65 -8.87 12.15 18.43
N GLN A 66 -9.52 12.74 17.43
CA GLN A 66 -9.16 12.51 16.03
C GLN A 66 -7.99 13.41 15.59
N ARG A 67 -6.94 12.81 15.03
CA ARG A 67 -5.84 13.56 14.42
C ARG A 67 -6.20 13.94 12.99
N ARG A 68 -5.52 14.93 12.44
CA ARG A 68 -5.65 15.32 11.03
C ARG A 68 -4.30 15.49 10.37
N VAL A 69 -4.22 15.16 9.08
CA VAL A 69 -3.06 15.45 8.24
C VAL A 69 -3.51 15.91 6.86
N ALA A 70 -2.83 16.92 6.33
CA ALA A 70 -2.98 17.41 4.98
C ALA A 70 -1.67 17.17 4.22
N TYR A 71 -1.80 16.61 3.02
CA TYR A 71 -0.73 16.53 2.03
C TYR A 71 -1.01 17.55 0.94
N ILE A 72 -0.18 18.60 0.87
CA ILE A 72 -0.26 19.59 -0.19
C ILE A 72 0.65 19.13 -1.32
N LEU A 73 0.04 18.94 -2.49
CA LEU A 73 0.64 18.35 -3.67
C LEU A 73 0.58 19.36 -4.81
N ARG A 74 1.71 19.57 -5.47
CA ARG A 74 1.81 20.43 -6.65
C ARG A 74 1.87 19.58 -7.91
N LYS A 75 0.96 19.84 -8.85
CA LYS A 75 1.00 19.24 -10.19
C LYS A 75 2.13 19.87 -11.02
N ASN A 76 2.93 19.02 -11.65
CA ASN A 76 4.07 19.41 -12.47
C ASN A 76 4.04 18.62 -13.80
N PRO A 77 3.32 19.12 -14.82
CA PRO A 77 3.20 18.42 -16.10
C PRO A 77 4.53 18.38 -16.89
N GLN A 78 5.55 19.14 -16.46
CA GLN A 78 6.88 19.14 -17.09
C GLN A 78 7.78 17.99 -16.60
N LEU A 79 7.31 17.13 -15.70
CA LEU A 79 8.10 15.98 -15.25
C LEU A 79 8.36 15.01 -16.41
N SER A 80 9.65 14.81 -16.70
CA SER A 80 10.11 13.84 -17.73
C SER A 80 9.88 12.38 -17.35
N THR A 81 9.62 12.09 -16.07
CA THR A 81 9.40 10.75 -15.54
C THR A 81 8.25 10.75 -14.55
N PRO A 82 7.46 9.66 -14.47
CA PRO A 82 6.44 9.51 -13.44
C PRO A 82 6.97 9.72 -12.02
N VAL A 83 6.11 10.20 -11.13
CA VAL A 83 6.45 10.36 -9.73
C VAL A 83 6.53 9.00 -9.04
N THR A 84 7.68 8.77 -8.45
CA THR A 84 8.09 7.65 -7.60
C THR A 84 8.39 8.18 -6.21
N LEU A 85 8.60 7.27 -5.27
CA LEU A 85 8.99 7.65 -3.91
C LEU A 85 10.28 8.49 -3.81
N ASN A 86 11.20 8.36 -4.78
CA ASN A 86 12.48 9.08 -4.76
C ASN A 86 12.39 10.53 -5.25
N ASN A 87 11.38 10.85 -6.07
CA ASN A 87 11.14 12.20 -6.59
C ASN A 87 9.77 12.77 -6.13
N PHE A 88 9.10 12.11 -5.18
CA PHE A 88 7.82 12.56 -4.64
C PHE A 88 7.91 13.89 -3.91
N ALA A 89 8.94 14.10 -3.09
CA ALA A 89 9.16 15.39 -2.45
C ALA A 89 9.62 16.44 -3.49
N HIS A 90 8.96 17.59 -3.52
CA HIS A 90 9.40 18.71 -4.36
C HIS A 90 10.81 19.16 -3.94
N PRO A 91 11.78 19.25 -4.86
CA PRO A 91 13.19 19.43 -4.51
C PRO A 91 13.48 20.73 -3.75
N GLU A 92 12.71 21.78 -4.02
CA GLU A 92 12.99 23.13 -3.50
C GLU A 92 12.01 23.59 -2.41
N GLN A 93 10.89 22.89 -2.21
CA GLN A 93 9.74 23.46 -1.50
C GLN A 93 9.07 22.49 -0.52
N CYS A 94 9.64 21.30 -0.27
CA CYS A 94 9.01 20.31 0.59
C CYS A 94 9.17 20.65 2.09
N VAL A 95 8.12 21.23 2.67
CA VAL A 95 7.98 21.57 4.10
C VAL A 95 7.45 20.36 4.87
N LEU A 96 8.18 19.94 5.90
CA LEU A 96 7.84 18.78 6.72
C LEU A 96 7.70 19.17 8.21
N PRO A 97 6.76 18.57 8.96
CA PRO A 97 6.50 18.89 10.36
C PRO A 97 7.69 18.53 11.25
N GLY A 98 8.17 19.50 12.03
CA GLY A 98 9.25 19.29 13.01
C GLY A 98 10.66 19.20 12.42
N SER A 99 10.86 19.62 11.16
CA SER A 99 12.16 19.56 10.46
C SER A 99 12.87 18.19 10.59
N PRO A 100 12.18 17.08 10.23
CA PRO A 100 12.70 15.74 10.45
C PRO A 100 13.97 15.53 9.61
N ARG A 101 14.98 14.87 10.19
CA ARG A 101 16.26 14.57 9.52
C ARG A 101 16.41 13.07 9.28
N GLY A 102 17.17 12.72 8.24
CA GLY A 102 17.56 11.34 7.95
C GLY A 102 16.37 10.37 7.85
N LYS A 103 16.38 9.33 8.70
CA LYS A 103 15.39 8.24 8.68
C LYS A 103 13.94 8.72 8.88
N GLN A 104 13.70 9.64 9.80
CA GLN A 104 12.35 10.15 10.09
C GLN A 104 11.74 10.85 8.88
N ARG A 105 12.57 11.61 8.14
CA ARG A 105 12.15 12.25 6.88
C ARG A 105 11.75 11.21 5.85
N ARG A 106 12.56 10.16 5.68
CA ARG A 106 12.30 9.10 4.70
C ARG A 106 10.99 8.36 4.97
N GLU A 107 10.75 8.01 6.23
CA GLU A 107 9.55 7.28 6.67
C GLU A 107 8.29 8.13 6.49
N LEU A 108 8.35 9.42 6.85
CA LEU A 108 7.25 10.35 6.63
C LEU A 108 6.92 10.51 5.15
N LEU A 109 7.93 10.67 4.29
CA LEU A 109 7.75 10.78 2.84
C LEU A 109 7.15 9.51 2.24
N GLU A 110 7.56 8.34 2.73
CA GLU A 110 7.00 7.07 2.30
C GLU A 110 5.55 6.89 2.74
N THR A 111 5.23 7.26 3.99
CA THR A 111 3.84 7.24 4.47
C THR A 111 2.97 8.18 3.66
N ALA A 112 3.44 9.40 3.36
CA ALA A 112 2.71 10.35 2.51
C ALA A 112 2.52 9.80 1.09
N TYR A 113 3.58 9.24 0.49
CA TYR A 113 3.54 8.66 -0.85
C TYR A 113 2.51 7.54 -0.95
N TRP A 114 2.55 6.56 -0.04
CA TRP A 114 1.60 5.44 -0.09
C TRP A 114 0.19 5.86 0.28
N ARG A 115 -0.01 6.83 1.19
CA ARG A 115 -1.35 7.40 1.43
C ARG A 115 -1.95 7.98 0.16
N CYS A 116 -1.18 8.76 -0.60
CA CYS A 116 -1.64 9.30 -1.87
C CYS A 116 -1.89 8.19 -2.90
N LYS A 117 -0.95 7.28 -3.08
CA LYS A 117 -1.09 6.20 -4.08
C LYS A 117 -2.23 5.25 -3.76
N ASP A 118 -2.51 4.99 -2.50
CA ASP A 118 -3.52 4.00 -2.08
C ASP A 118 -4.86 4.64 -1.68
N PHE A 119 -5.05 5.94 -1.93
CA PHE A 119 -6.29 6.63 -1.64
C PHE A 119 -7.48 5.94 -2.33
N ASP A 120 -8.42 5.41 -1.55
CA ASP A 120 -9.62 4.72 -2.04
C ASP A 120 -9.30 3.51 -2.96
N ALA A 121 -8.15 2.87 -2.73
CA ALA A 121 -7.68 1.74 -3.53
C ALA A 121 -7.98 0.37 -2.91
N GLY A 122 -8.51 0.30 -1.68
CA GLY A 122 -8.62 -0.96 -0.93
C GLY A 122 -9.39 -2.07 -1.66
N TYR A 123 -10.56 -1.74 -2.22
CA TYR A 123 -11.35 -2.69 -3.03
C TYR A 123 -10.63 -3.09 -4.34
N LEU A 124 -9.97 -2.15 -5.01
CA LEU A 124 -9.18 -2.45 -6.22
C LEU A 124 -8.05 -3.42 -5.91
N LEU A 125 -7.25 -3.12 -4.88
CA LEU A 125 -6.08 -3.91 -4.52
C LEU A 125 -6.46 -5.31 -4.05
N THR A 126 -7.53 -5.43 -3.24
CA THR A 126 -8.07 -6.73 -2.84
C THR A 126 -8.60 -7.53 -4.02
N TYR A 127 -9.32 -6.87 -4.94
CA TYR A 127 -9.77 -7.50 -6.19
C TYR A 127 -8.60 -8.00 -7.03
N VAL A 128 -7.56 -7.17 -7.23
CA VAL A 128 -6.37 -7.54 -8.00
C VAL A 128 -5.71 -8.78 -7.37
N ALA A 129 -5.47 -8.78 -6.07
CA ALA A 129 -4.87 -9.92 -5.37
C ALA A 129 -5.71 -11.20 -5.51
N GLN A 130 -7.03 -11.13 -5.29
CA GLN A 130 -7.94 -12.27 -5.50
C GLN A 130 -7.84 -12.81 -6.94
N ARG A 131 -7.89 -11.92 -7.94
CA ARG A 131 -7.85 -12.32 -9.36
C ARG A 131 -6.49 -12.87 -9.78
N VAL A 132 -5.40 -12.42 -9.16
CA VAL A 132 -4.08 -13.02 -9.33
C VAL A 132 -4.09 -14.46 -8.81
N PHE A 133 -4.64 -14.71 -7.62
CA PHE A 133 -4.76 -16.08 -7.08
C PHE A 133 -5.57 -17.00 -7.99
N GLU A 134 -6.69 -16.50 -8.52
CA GLU A 134 -7.54 -17.26 -9.45
C GLU A 134 -6.87 -17.58 -10.79
N ARG A 135 -5.77 -16.89 -11.14
CA ARG A 135 -4.97 -17.15 -12.35
C ARG A 135 -3.77 -18.06 -12.09
N LEU A 136 -3.49 -18.42 -10.84
CA LEU A 136 -2.46 -19.40 -10.52
C LEU A 136 -2.92 -20.81 -10.90
N PRO A 137 -1.99 -21.72 -11.23
CA PRO A 137 -2.30 -23.14 -11.36
C PRO A 137 -2.97 -23.68 -10.09
N PRO A 138 -3.95 -24.61 -10.19
CA PRO A 138 -4.62 -25.18 -9.01
C PRO A 138 -3.68 -25.89 -8.03
N THR A 139 -2.53 -26.36 -8.50
CA THR A 139 -1.49 -27.03 -7.70
C THR A 139 -0.44 -26.08 -7.14
N ALA A 140 -0.50 -24.79 -7.51
CA ALA A 140 0.36 -23.78 -6.94
C ALA A 140 0.05 -23.62 -5.44
N ARG A 141 0.95 -23.01 -4.69
CA ARG A 141 0.77 -22.81 -3.26
C ARG A 141 0.99 -21.35 -2.89
N LEU A 142 0.14 -20.82 -2.02
CA LEU A 142 0.35 -19.53 -1.38
C LEU A 142 1.12 -19.76 -0.09
N ARG A 143 2.25 -19.07 0.07
CA ARG A 143 3.04 -19.09 1.32
C ARG A 143 2.91 -17.75 2.01
N ALA A 144 2.34 -17.76 3.21
CA ALA A 144 2.23 -16.59 4.07
C ALA A 144 3.30 -16.65 5.17
N ARG A 145 4.17 -15.63 5.23
CA ARG A 145 5.23 -15.50 6.24
C ARG A 145 5.10 -14.15 6.92
N THR A 146 4.80 -14.13 8.22
CA THR A 146 4.58 -12.89 8.97
C THR A 146 5.89 -12.32 9.51
N ALA A 147 5.89 -11.05 9.93
CA ALA A 147 7.04 -10.46 10.60
C ALA A 147 7.29 -11.03 12.02
N THR A 148 6.34 -11.80 12.56
CA THR A 148 6.45 -12.46 13.87
C THR A 148 7.07 -13.86 13.80
N GLY A 149 7.42 -14.34 12.60
CA GLY A 149 8.01 -15.67 12.39
C GLY A 149 6.97 -16.78 12.24
N TYR A 150 5.69 -16.44 12.04
CA TYR A 150 4.66 -17.42 11.71
C TYR A 150 4.67 -17.70 10.20
N GLU A 151 4.56 -18.97 9.84
CA GLU A 151 4.47 -19.42 8.45
C GLU A 151 3.29 -20.35 8.27
N MET A 152 2.60 -20.21 7.15
CA MET A 152 1.63 -21.18 6.67
C MET A 152 1.66 -21.28 5.16
N THR A 153 1.16 -22.40 4.66
CA THR A 153 0.95 -22.64 3.22
C THR A 153 -0.49 -23.08 3.00
N CYS A 154 -1.12 -22.60 1.93
CA CYS A 154 -2.49 -22.96 1.56
C CYS A 154 -2.65 -23.01 0.04
N ALA A 155 -3.78 -23.57 -0.42
CA ALA A 155 -4.13 -23.54 -1.84
C ALA A 155 -4.61 -22.12 -2.26
N PRO A 156 -4.54 -21.76 -3.56
CA PRO A 156 -4.95 -20.44 -4.04
C PRO A 156 -6.44 -20.13 -3.84
N ASP A 157 -7.29 -21.15 -3.73
CA ASP A 157 -8.74 -21.04 -3.50
C ASP A 157 -9.13 -21.02 -2.02
N GLU A 158 -8.18 -21.28 -1.10
CA GLU A 158 -8.35 -21.16 0.35
C GLU A 158 -8.19 -19.70 0.80
N VAL A 159 -8.87 -18.77 0.12
CA VAL A 159 -8.82 -17.33 0.39
C VAL A 159 -10.25 -16.79 0.49
N LEU A 160 -10.50 -16.03 1.55
CA LEU A 160 -11.75 -15.29 1.76
C LEU A 160 -11.48 -13.79 1.77
N ILE A 161 -12.50 -13.01 1.48
CA ILE A 161 -12.47 -11.56 1.67
C ILE A 161 -13.14 -11.26 3.01
N ALA A 162 -12.53 -10.39 3.77
CA ALA A 162 -13.07 -9.85 5.00
C ALA A 162 -13.38 -8.36 4.80
N GLU A 163 -14.57 -7.97 5.23
CA GLU A 163 -15.07 -6.60 5.16
C GLU A 163 -15.51 -6.17 6.56
N VAL A 164 -15.13 -4.96 6.97
CA VAL A 164 -15.50 -4.34 8.24
C VAL A 164 -15.55 -2.83 8.05
N GLU A 165 -16.28 -2.09 8.88
CA GLU A 165 -16.18 -0.64 8.90
C GLU A 165 -15.06 -0.21 9.85
N VAL A 166 -14.28 0.80 9.47
CA VAL A 166 -13.23 1.34 10.34
C VAL A 166 -13.34 2.85 10.46
N LEU A 167 -13.10 3.40 11.64
CA LEU A 167 -12.92 4.83 11.85
C LEU A 167 -11.43 5.13 11.98
N PRO A 168 -10.80 5.77 10.98
CA PRO A 168 -9.39 6.11 11.07
C PRO A 168 -9.10 7.08 12.22
N HIS A 169 -8.06 6.79 12.99
CA HIS A 169 -7.57 7.69 14.05
C HIS A 169 -7.03 9.02 13.49
N THR A 170 -6.70 9.06 12.20
CA THR A 170 -6.18 10.24 11.51
C THR A 170 -6.95 10.49 10.21
N ALA A 171 -7.78 11.53 10.22
CA ALA A 171 -8.42 12.07 9.03
C ALA A 171 -7.35 12.68 8.08
N CYS A 172 -7.56 12.55 6.77
CA CYS A 172 -6.57 12.88 5.76
C CYS A 172 -7.17 13.72 4.63
N VAL A 173 -6.52 14.85 4.34
CA VAL A 173 -6.79 15.66 3.14
C VAL A 173 -5.59 15.55 2.20
N MET A 174 -5.85 15.34 0.92
CA MET A 174 -4.86 15.51 -0.15
C MET A 174 -5.35 16.65 -1.02
N ALA A 175 -4.60 17.74 -1.05
CA ALA A 175 -4.92 18.93 -1.83
C ALA A 175 -3.93 19.03 -2.99
N VAL A 176 -4.40 18.74 -4.20
CA VAL A 176 -3.61 18.81 -5.44
C VAL A 176 -3.88 20.14 -6.09
N TYR A 177 -2.85 20.97 -6.25
CA TYR A 177 -2.97 22.24 -6.94
C TYR A 177 -2.10 22.33 -8.18
N GLU A 178 -2.60 23.06 -9.17
CA GLU A 178 -1.91 23.39 -10.41
C GLU A 178 -1.84 24.92 -10.56
N PRO A 179 -0.66 25.53 -10.70
CA PRO A 179 -0.56 26.95 -11.02
C PRO A 179 -1.23 27.27 -12.37
N ARG A 180 -2.10 28.29 -12.41
CA ARG A 180 -2.84 28.72 -13.61
C ARG A 180 -2.49 30.17 -13.97
N PRO A 181 -1.23 30.47 -14.36
CA PRO A 181 -0.77 31.83 -14.61
C PRO A 181 -1.56 32.54 -15.72
N GLU A 182 -2.17 31.80 -16.65
CA GLU A 182 -3.04 32.33 -17.69
C GLU A 182 -4.37 32.89 -17.18
N LEU A 183 -4.79 32.50 -15.96
CA LEU A 183 -5.96 33.04 -15.26
C LEU A 183 -5.57 34.12 -14.23
N GLY A 184 -4.28 34.50 -14.17
CA GLY A 184 -3.73 35.47 -13.22
C GLY A 184 -2.56 34.92 -12.41
N LEU A 185 -1.67 35.80 -11.94
CA LEU A 185 -0.42 35.43 -11.25
C LEU A 185 -0.61 34.59 -9.98
N ALA A 186 -1.77 34.68 -9.33
CA ALA A 186 -2.09 33.95 -8.10
C ALA A 186 -3.19 32.88 -8.30
N SER A 187 -3.64 32.66 -9.53
CA SER A 187 -4.72 31.72 -9.82
C SER A 187 -4.19 30.29 -9.80
N ILE A 188 -4.94 29.39 -9.14
CA ILE A 188 -4.63 27.96 -9.06
C ILE A 188 -5.87 27.13 -9.39
N GLY A 189 -5.68 26.00 -10.05
CA GLY A 189 -6.66 24.90 -10.05
C GLY A 189 -6.43 24.04 -8.83
N MET A 190 -7.50 23.50 -8.24
CA MET A 190 -7.42 22.68 -7.03
C MET A 190 -8.36 21.48 -7.12
N GLU A 191 -7.85 20.32 -6.74
CA GLU A 191 -8.59 19.08 -6.50
C GLU A 191 -8.32 18.62 -5.07
N GLN A 192 -9.36 18.09 -4.40
CA GLN A 192 -9.26 17.65 -3.01
C GLN A 192 -9.80 16.24 -2.84
N HIS A 193 -9.07 15.46 -2.04
CA HIS A 193 -9.45 14.12 -1.67
C HIS A 193 -9.46 14.01 -0.14
N LEU A 194 -10.59 13.56 0.40
CA LEU A 194 -10.82 13.48 1.84
C LEU A 194 -11.01 12.03 2.27
N SER A 195 -10.48 11.65 3.43
CA SER A 195 -10.71 10.35 4.05
C SER A 195 -10.81 10.49 5.57
N GLY A 196 -11.80 9.83 6.17
CA GLY A 196 -11.99 9.77 7.62
C GLY A 196 -12.64 11.01 8.25
N PHE A 197 -13.22 11.93 7.46
CA PHE A 197 -13.97 13.08 7.98
C PHE A 197 -15.45 12.78 8.22
N ASP A 198 -16.03 11.84 7.48
CA ASP A 198 -17.49 11.60 7.44
C ASP A 198 -17.93 10.34 8.21
N GLY A 199 -17.13 9.90 9.19
CA GLY A 199 -17.40 8.72 10.00
C GLY A 199 -16.67 7.45 9.51
N PRO A 200 -17.17 6.26 9.90
CA PRO A 200 -16.58 4.99 9.50
C PRO A 200 -16.54 4.80 7.98
N ILE A 201 -15.47 4.20 7.48
CA ILE A 201 -15.28 3.87 6.07
C ILE A 201 -15.27 2.34 5.89
N PRO A 202 -15.79 1.82 4.77
CA PRO A 202 -15.64 0.42 4.43
C PRO A 202 -14.16 0.03 4.31
N TRP A 203 -13.80 -1.10 4.90
CA TRP A 203 -12.44 -1.62 4.94
C TRP A 203 -12.42 -3.07 4.48
N VAL A 204 -11.48 -3.42 3.61
CA VAL A 204 -11.45 -4.72 2.95
C VAL A 204 -10.03 -5.29 2.92
N TYR A 205 -9.91 -6.56 3.26
CA TYR A 205 -8.65 -7.30 3.27
C TYR A 205 -8.89 -8.80 3.01
N LEU A 206 -7.81 -9.55 2.81
CA LEU A 206 -7.88 -10.98 2.47
C LEU A 206 -7.57 -11.84 3.70
N ALA A 207 -8.41 -12.83 3.97
CA ALA A 207 -8.17 -13.87 4.96
C ALA A 207 -7.63 -15.14 4.26
N ILE A 208 -6.36 -15.46 4.51
CA ILE A 208 -5.62 -16.54 3.86
C ILE A 208 -5.65 -17.80 4.70
N GLY A 209 -6.11 -18.90 4.10
CA GLY A 209 -6.17 -20.23 4.67
C GLY A 209 -7.54 -20.65 5.21
N VAL A 210 -7.62 -21.89 5.67
CA VAL A 210 -8.83 -22.48 6.25
C VAL A 210 -8.96 -22.08 7.72
N PRO A 211 -10.15 -21.62 8.19
CA PRO A 211 -10.37 -21.32 9.59
C PRO A 211 -10.29 -22.59 10.44
N GLN A 212 -9.43 -22.58 11.47
CA GLN A 212 -9.36 -23.66 12.46
C GLN A 212 -10.18 -23.38 13.72
N SER A 213 -10.59 -22.13 13.92
CA SER A 213 -11.38 -21.71 15.08
C SER A 213 -12.21 -20.49 14.75
N THR A 214 -13.35 -20.35 15.44
CA THR A 214 -14.13 -19.11 15.49
C THR A 214 -13.49 -18.05 16.39
N TYR A 215 -12.58 -18.46 17.29
CA TYR A 215 -11.84 -17.55 18.14
C TYR A 215 -10.57 -17.06 17.44
N LEU A 216 -10.46 -15.75 17.20
CA LEU A 216 -9.31 -15.13 16.51
C LEU A 216 -7.95 -15.51 17.11
N THR A 217 -7.86 -15.69 18.43
CA THR A 217 -6.62 -16.09 19.13
C THR A 217 -6.12 -17.47 18.75
N ARG A 218 -7.03 -18.36 18.33
CA ARG A 218 -6.75 -19.74 17.90
C ARG A 218 -6.82 -19.91 16.39
N ASP A 219 -7.29 -18.89 15.68
CA ASP A 219 -7.31 -18.88 14.23
C ASP A 219 -5.87 -18.81 13.69
N THR A 220 -5.60 -19.67 12.71
CA THR A 220 -4.31 -19.81 12.04
C THR A 220 -4.23 -18.99 10.76
N ARG A 221 -5.35 -18.43 10.30
CA ARG A 221 -5.38 -17.62 9.09
C ARG A 221 -4.49 -16.38 9.21
N VAL A 222 -3.87 -16.04 8.09
CA VAL A 222 -3.07 -14.82 7.92
C VAL A 222 -3.88 -13.81 7.13
N PHE A 223 -3.93 -12.58 7.58
CA PHE A 223 -4.67 -11.50 6.94
C PHE A 223 -3.70 -10.62 6.16
N LEU A 224 -3.99 -10.44 4.88
CA LEU A 224 -3.27 -9.56 3.96
C LEU A 224 -4.11 -8.30 3.72
N ASP A 225 -3.64 -7.18 4.25
CA ASP A 225 -4.26 -5.86 4.07
C ASP A 225 -3.32 -4.97 3.24
N LEU A 226 -3.70 -4.76 1.98
CA LEU A 226 -3.02 -3.87 1.04
C LEU A 226 -3.51 -2.42 1.14
N ALA A 227 -4.61 -2.17 1.83
CA ALA A 227 -5.21 -0.84 2.00
C ALA A 227 -4.67 -0.10 3.22
N LEU A 228 -4.02 -0.79 4.17
CA LEU A 228 -3.43 -0.22 5.39
C LEU A 228 -2.71 1.12 5.21
N PRO A 229 -1.92 1.34 4.14
CA PRO A 229 -1.28 2.63 3.94
C PRO A 229 -2.25 3.80 3.80
N GLN A 230 -3.48 3.62 3.30
CA GLN A 230 -4.49 4.68 3.16
C GLN A 230 -4.75 5.43 4.48
N ILE A 231 -4.68 4.72 5.61
CA ILE A 231 -4.85 5.29 6.97
C ILE A 231 -3.51 5.62 7.64
N GLY A 232 -2.41 5.58 6.89
CA GLY A 232 -1.04 5.82 7.36
C GLY A 232 -0.43 4.62 8.11
N GLY A 233 -1.08 3.46 8.03
CA GLY A 233 -0.66 2.26 8.73
C GLY A 233 0.49 1.52 8.06
N ARG A 234 1.12 0.64 8.82
CA ARG A 234 2.20 -0.26 8.38
C ARG A 234 2.09 -1.60 9.10
N GLY A 235 2.52 -2.67 8.42
CA GLY A 235 2.65 -3.99 9.01
C GLY A 235 3.70 -4.03 10.13
N SER A 236 3.74 -5.14 10.87
CA SER A 236 4.69 -5.30 11.97
C SER A 236 6.15 -5.29 11.50
N GLY A 237 6.40 -5.72 10.26
CA GLY A 237 7.69 -5.65 9.58
C GLY A 237 8.04 -4.27 9.00
N HIS A 238 7.17 -3.27 9.17
CA HIS A 238 7.26 -1.90 8.63
C HIS A 238 7.02 -1.78 7.13
N GLU A 239 6.50 -2.83 6.49
CA GLU A 239 6.05 -2.78 5.11
C GLU A 239 4.87 -1.83 4.92
N PRO A 240 4.66 -1.31 3.70
CA PRO A 240 3.46 -0.56 3.33
C PRO A 240 2.25 -1.49 3.11
N PHE A 241 2.10 -2.53 3.91
CA PHE A 241 0.94 -3.43 3.95
C PHE A 241 0.96 -4.21 5.26
N ALA A 242 -0.14 -4.88 5.60
CA ALA A 242 -0.17 -5.85 6.69
C ALA A 242 -0.15 -7.28 6.15
N LEU A 243 0.65 -8.15 6.76
CA LEU A 243 0.59 -9.60 6.54
C LEU A 243 0.80 -10.30 7.88
N GLU A 244 -0.30 -10.51 8.62
CA GLU A 244 -0.26 -10.88 10.03
C GLU A 244 -1.29 -11.96 10.36
N ARG A 245 -1.10 -12.71 11.45
CA ARG A 245 -2.17 -13.58 11.95
C ARG A 245 -3.39 -12.73 12.34
N GLY A 246 -4.60 -13.28 12.17
CA GLY A 246 -5.84 -12.53 12.43
C GLY A 246 -5.86 -11.81 13.79
N PHE A 247 -5.44 -12.48 14.87
CA PHE A 247 -5.33 -11.83 16.19
C PHE A 247 -4.34 -10.65 16.21
N ASP A 248 -3.15 -10.82 15.64
CA ASP A 248 -2.12 -9.76 15.60
C ASP A 248 -2.56 -8.60 14.68
N TYR A 249 -3.24 -8.89 13.57
CA TYR A 249 -3.77 -7.87 12.68
C TYR A 249 -4.74 -6.94 13.43
N HIS A 250 -5.82 -7.49 13.97
CA HIS A 250 -6.86 -6.71 14.66
C HIS A 250 -6.31 -6.02 15.92
N ASN A 251 -5.64 -6.77 16.81
CA ASN A 251 -5.29 -6.28 18.15
C ASN A 251 -3.93 -5.59 18.22
N ARG A 252 -3.10 -5.65 17.16
CA ARG A 252 -1.72 -5.14 17.20
C ARG A 252 -1.34 -4.26 16.01
N VAL A 253 -2.01 -4.39 14.86
CA VAL A 253 -1.75 -3.56 13.68
C VAL A 253 -2.87 -2.57 13.45
N LEU A 254 -4.07 -3.03 13.09
CA LEU A 254 -5.20 -2.17 12.70
C LEU A 254 -5.60 -1.21 13.84
N HIS A 255 -5.73 -1.70 15.07
CA HIS A 255 -6.06 -0.88 16.26
C HIS A 255 -5.11 0.30 16.53
N LYS A 256 -3.93 0.37 15.89
CA LYS A 256 -3.04 1.54 16.03
C LYS A 256 -3.49 2.71 15.17
N PHE A 257 -4.22 2.42 14.10
CA PHE A 257 -4.50 3.35 13.01
C PHE A 257 -6.00 3.59 12.82
N ALA A 258 -6.85 2.66 13.25
CA ALA A 258 -8.29 2.81 13.20
C ALA A 258 -8.99 2.00 14.29
N ASP A 259 -10.18 2.44 14.66
CA ASP A 259 -11.15 1.69 15.45
C ASP A 259 -12.04 0.88 14.53
N GLU A 260 -12.36 -0.36 14.89
CA GLU A 260 -13.24 -1.24 14.11
C GLU A 260 -14.70 -1.10 14.56
N TYR A 261 -15.62 -1.09 13.59
CA TYR A 261 -17.06 -0.93 13.78
C TYR A 261 -17.80 -2.08 13.11
N GLY A 262 -18.82 -2.58 13.81
CA GLY A 262 -19.67 -3.66 13.32
C GLY A 262 -19.00 -5.04 13.38
N GLU A 263 -19.64 -6.00 12.73
CA GLU A 263 -19.14 -7.38 12.61
C GLU A 263 -18.32 -7.53 11.32
N VAL A 264 -17.25 -8.33 11.39
CA VAL A 264 -16.49 -8.70 10.20
C VAL A 264 -17.35 -9.62 9.32
N VAL A 265 -17.64 -9.15 8.11
CA VAL A 265 -18.35 -9.92 7.09
C VAL A 265 -17.34 -10.68 6.25
N LEU A 266 -17.55 -11.98 6.09
CA LEU A 266 -16.71 -12.83 5.23
C LEU A 266 -17.46 -13.14 3.93
N SER A 267 -16.80 -12.89 2.80
CA SER A 267 -17.31 -13.24 1.48
C SER A 267 -16.30 -14.08 0.70
N SER A 268 -16.79 -14.89 -0.24
CA SER A 268 -15.92 -15.76 -1.04
C SER A 268 -15.26 -15.04 -2.21
N LYS A 269 -15.94 -14.04 -2.78
CA LYS A 269 -15.46 -13.31 -3.96
C LYS A 269 -15.92 -11.86 -3.96
N LEU A 270 -14.98 -10.98 -4.28
CA LEU A 270 -15.24 -9.58 -4.52
C LEU A 270 -15.61 -9.41 -5.99
N ARG A 271 -16.69 -8.67 -6.25
CA ARG A 271 -17.19 -8.42 -7.60
C ARG A 271 -17.23 -6.93 -7.87
N LEU A 272 -16.43 -6.48 -8.82
CA LEU A 272 -16.46 -5.09 -9.33
C LEU A 272 -17.52 -4.88 -10.43
N SER A 273 -18.55 -5.72 -10.50
CA SER A 273 -19.58 -5.64 -11.54
C SER A 273 -20.36 -4.33 -11.49
N LEU A 274 -20.50 -3.73 -10.31
CA LEU A 274 -21.15 -2.44 -10.10
C LEU A 274 -20.19 -1.24 -10.17
N ALA A 275 -18.87 -1.48 -10.24
CA ALA A 275 -17.90 -0.41 -10.33
C ALA A 275 -17.96 0.31 -11.70
N PRO A 276 -17.47 1.54 -11.81
CA PRO A 276 -17.32 2.20 -13.11
C PRO A 276 -16.45 1.38 -14.07
N PRO A 277 -16.71 1.39 -15.40
CA PRO A 277 -15.90 0.65 -16.37
C PRO A 277 -14.40 0.97 -16.30
N ALA A 278 -14.03 2.24 -16.12
CA ALA A 278 -12.64 2.66 -15.99
C ALA A 278 -11.92 1.99 -14.79
N TYR A 279 -12.63 1.82 -13.67
CA TYR A 279 -12.10 1.16 -12.47
C TYR A 279 -11.82 -0.33 -12.74
N ARG A 280 -12.70 -1.02 -13.47
CA ARG A 280 -12.47 -2.41 -13.89
C ARG A 280 -11.30 -2.53 -14.86
N THR A 281 -11.24 -1.69 -15.89
CA THR A 281 -10.14 -1.69 -16.86
C THR A 281 -8.79 -1.51 -16.18
N ARG A 282 -8.73 -0.61 -15.20
CA ARG A 282 -7.53 -0.43 -14.38
C ARG A 282 -7.19 -1.69 -13.58
N GLY A 283 -8.17 -2.33 -12.95
CA GLY A 283 -7.98 -3.60 -12.24
C GLY A 283 -7.45 -4.70 -13.15
N ASP A 284 -8.03 -4.88 -14.33
CA ASP A 284 -7.60 -5.90 -15.30
C ASP A 284 -6.17 -5.66 -15.79
N MET A 285 -5.82 -4.41 -16.10
CA MET A 285 -4.44 -4.02 -16.44
C MET A 285 -3.45 -4.35 -15.31
N LEU A 286 -3.81 -4.06 -14.06
CA LEU A 286 -2.99 -4.36 -12.90
C LEU A 286 -2.79 -5.87 -12.71
N ILE A 287 -3.85 -6.66 -12.87
CA ILE A 287 -3.77 -8.12 -12.80
C ILE A 287 -2.81 -8.65 -13.87
N ASP A 288 -2.93 -8.18 -15.11
CA ASP A 288 -2.06 -8.60 -16.21
C ASP A 288 -0.59 -8.27 -15.93
N MET A 289 -0.29 -7.07 -15.44
CA MET A 289 1.06 -6.65 -15.05
C MET A 289 1.65 -7.54 -13.94
N VAL A 290 0.86 -7.85 -12.91
CA VAL A 290 1.31 -8.69 -11.79
C VAL A 290 1.54 -10.13 -12.24
N VAL A 291 0.64 -10.70 -13.03
CA VAL A 291 0.76 -12.09 -13.54
C VAL A 291 1.94 -12.24 -14.49
N GLU A 292 2.13 -11.30 -15.42
CA GLU A 292 3.30 -11.29 -16.31
C GLU A 292 4.60 -11.28 -15.48
N ARG A 293 4.61 -10.49 -14.42
CA ARG A 293 5.76 -10.37 -13.55
C ARG A 293 6.03 -11.62 -12.71
N LEU A 294 4.98 -12.25 -12.17
CA LEU A 294 5.12 -13.55 -11.49
C LEU A 294 5.68 -14.61 -12.44
N ALA A 295 5.27 -14.62 -13.71
CA ALA A 295 5.82 -15.54 -14.71
C ALA A 295 7.31 -15.29 -14.98
N LYS A 296 7.76 -14.03 -15.03
CA LYS A 296 9.20 -13.67 -15.14
C LYS A 296 9.98 -14.12 -13.91
N ILE A 297 9.45 -13.91 -12.71
CA ILE A 297 10.07 -14.34 -11.45
C ILE A 297 10.20 -15.86 -11.42
N ALA A 298 9.14 -16.59 -11.77
CA ALA A 298 9.15 -18.05 -11.82
C ALA A 298 10.16 -18.59 -12.85
N ALA A 299 10.39 -17.86 -13.95
CA ALA A 299 11.42 -18.17 -14.94
C ALA A 299 12.84 -17.73 -14.53
N GLY A 300 13.04 -17.10 -13.36
CA GLY A 300 14.32 -16.57 -12.91
C GLY A 300 14.80 -15.34 -13.69
N GLN A 301 13.88 -14.61 -14.33
CA GLN A 301 14.17 -13.50 -15.24
C GLN A 301 13.96 -12.11 -14.60
N ASP A 302 13.37 -12.01 -13.41
CA ASP A 302 13.20 -10.75 -12.69
C ASP A 302 13.74 -10.85 -11.26
N ASN A 303 14.67 -9.96 -10.95
CA ASN A 303 15.14 -9.71 -9.59
C ASN A 303 14.46 -8.43 -9.10
N PHE A 304 13.73 -8.50 -7.98
CA PHE A 304 12.96 -7.37 -7.47
C PHE A 304 13.27 -7.06 -6.02
N CYS A 305 13.08 -5.80 -5.63
CA CYS A 305 13.18 -5.36 -4.26
C CYS A 305 12.07 -5.99 -3.42
N ARG A 306 12.41 -6.86 -2.47
CA ARG A 306 11.42 -7.52 -1.61
C ARG A 306 10.65 -6.57 -0.67
N TYR A 307 11.07 -5.31 -0.55
CA TYR A 307 10.38 -4.33 0.30
C TYR A 307 9.42 -3.44 -0.49
N CYS A 308 9.87 -2.89 -1.62
CA CYS A 308 9.06 -1.94 -2.40
C CYS A 308 8.57 -2.49 -3.73
N GLY A 309 8.84 -3.76 -4.03
CA GLY A 309 8.42 -4.42 -5.25
C GLY A 309 9.13 -3.95 -6.52
N LYS A 310 10.07 -2.99 -6.50
CA LYS A 310 10.72 -2.50 -7.74
C LYS A 310 11.53 -3.60 -8.45
N ASP A 311 11.42 -3.71 -9.77
CA ASP A 311 12.12 -4.66 -10.66
C ASP A 311 13.58 -4.26 -10.96
N GLY A 312 14.32 -5.18 -11.60
CA GLY A 312 15.67 -4.93 -12.12
C GLY A 312 16.73 -4.65 -11.04
N ILE A 313 16.57 -5.24 -9.86
CA ILE A 313 17.46 -5.00 -8.71
C ILE A 313 18.62 -5.98 -8.70
N ASN A 314 19.84 -5.46 -8.65
CA ASN A 314 21.06 -6.27 -8.66
C ASN A 314 21.74 -6.42 -7.29
N THR A 315 21.24 -5.72 -6.26
CA THR A 315 21.83 -5.76 -4.92
C THR A 315 21.19 -6.85 -4.08
N GLN A 316 21.94 -7.93 -3.85
CA GLN A 316 21.51 -9.08 -3.04
C GLN A 316 21.85 -8.90 -1.55
N CYS A 317 21.08 -9.57 -0.70
CA CYS A 317 21.41 -9.77 0.70
C CYS A 317 22.72 -10.54 0.82
N SER A 318 23.67 -10.01 1.60
CA SER A 318 24.99 -10.62 1.76
C SER A 318 24.97 -11.97 2.51
N VAL A 319 23.88 -12.28 3.22
CA VAL A 319 23.74 -13.48 4.07
C VAL A 319 23.07 -14.62 3.31
N CYS A 320 21.82 -14.44 2.86
CA CYS A 320 21.08 -15.50 2.16
C CYS A 320 21.33 -15.55 0.66
N LYS A 321 21.88 -14.49 0.04
CA LYS A 321 22.11 -14.37 -1.42
C LYS A 321 20.86 -14.50 -2.32
N GLU A 322 19.69 -14.73 -1.76
CA GLU A 322 18.42 -14.89 -2.50
C GLU A 322 17.55 -13.62 -2.53
N ALA A 323 17.62 -12.81 -1.49
CA ALA A 323 16.78 -11.62 -1.37
C ALA A 323 17.45 -10.40 -2.00
N TYR A 324 16.71 -9.63 -2.81
CA TYR A 324 17.19 -8.39 -3.41
C TYR A 324 16.52 -7.18 -2.78
N PHE A 325 17.27 -6.09 -2.64
CA PHE A 325 16.79 -4.83 -2.07
C PHE A 325 17.37 -3.63 -2.81
N CYS A 326 16.55 -2.60 -3.05
CA CYS A 326 17.08 -1.28 -3.36
C CYS A 326 17.97 -0.79 -2.21
N ALA A 327 18.94 0.08 -2.50
CA ALA A 327 19.83 0.67 -1.49
C ALA A 327 19.04 1.28 -0.31
N ASP A 328 18.02 2.09 -0.62
CA ASP A 328 17.18 2.76 0.39
C ASP A 328 16.20 1.82 1.09
N CYS A 329 15.93 0.65 0.50
CA CYS A 329 14.96 -0.32 1.01
C CYS A 329 15.60 -1.39 1.90
N ARG A 330 16.93 -1.53 1.88
CA ARG A 330 17.65 -2.54 2.66
C ARG A 330 17.40 -2.39 4.16
N VAL A 331 17.46 -1.16 4.69
CA VAL A 331 17.26 -0.89 6.12
C VAL A 331 15.82 -1.13 6.57
N PRO A 332 14.79 -0.53 5.94
CA PRO A 332 13.40 -0.80 6.35
C PRO A 332 13.02 -2.27 6.11
N GLY A 333 13.38 -2.85 4.98
CA GLY A 333 13.10 -4.26 4.66
C GLY A 333 13.82 -5.27 5.58
N TRP A 334 14.92 -4.87 6.24
CA TRP A 334 15.64 -5.75 7.16
C TRP A 334 14.80 -6.20 8.35
N LYS A 335 13.86 -5.37 8.81
CA LYS A 335 13.05 -5.68 10.00
C LYS A 335 12.24 -6.97 9.80
N TYR A 336 11.66 -7.15 8.63
CA TYR A 336 11.01 -8.39 8.21
C TYR A 336 12.04 -9.45 7.82
N HIS A 337 12.96 -9.09 6.92
CA HIS A 337 13.84 -10.06 6.29
C HIS A 337 14.71 -10.84 7.29
N LYS A 338 15.17 -10.21 8.37
CA LYS A 338 16.01 -10.86 9.39
C LYS A 338 15.36 -12.09 10.04
N VAL A 339 14.02 -12.18 10.05
CA VAL A 339 13.28 -13.31 10.61
C VAL A 339 13.41 -14.54 9.72
N TRP A 340 13.53 -14.32 8.41
CA TRP A 340 13.53 -15.37 7.37
C TRP A 340 14.88 -15.51 6.66
N CYS A 341 15.88 -14.72 7.05
CA CYS A 341 17.19 -14.72 6.42
C CYS A 341 18.01 -15.90 6.91
N VAL A 342 18.17 -16.92 6.06
CA VAL A 342 18.98 -18.11 6.34
C VAL A 342 20.29 -18.02 5.56
N PRO A 343 21.47 -18.24 6.19
CA PRO A 343 22.75 -18.27 5.48
C PRO A 343 22.79 -19.39 4.43
N VAL A 344 23.38 -19.12 3.27
CA VAL A 344 23.65 -20.16 2.27
C VAL A 344 24.61 -21.18 2.88
N ALA A 345 24.22 -22.45 2.89
CA ALA A 345 25.11 -23.53 3.30
C ALA A 345 26.35 -23.52 2.38
N LYS A 346 27.55 -23.53 2.99
CA LYS A 346 28.82 -23.48 2.26
C LYS A 346 29.06 -24.75 1.45
#